data_AF-A0A242C4K0-F1
#
_entry.id   AF-A0A242C4K0-F1
#
_cell.length_a   1.000
_cell.length_b   1.000
_cell.length_c   1.000
_cell.angle_alpha   90.00
_cell.angle_beta   90.00
_cell.angle_gamma   90.00
#
_symmetry.space_group_name_H-M   'P 1'
#
loop_
_entity.id
_entity.type
_entity.pdbx_description
1 polymer ?
#
loop_
_entity_poly.entity_id
_entity_poly.type
_entity_poly.pdbx_seq_one_letter_code
_entity_poly.pdbx_strand_id
1 'polypeptide(L)' 'MRIVSNRRCYNSYHVPFETLAYASWPPTYVTCDCGNLAKHIVRFRLLEGGAPHFQDTFIWKCEECGACYR' A
#
# COMPACT_ATOMS: atom_id res chain seq x y z
N MET A 1 -9.18 12.09 13.73
CA MET A 1 -8.86 10.66 13.83
C MET A 1 -7.39 10.48 13.45
N ARG A 2 -6.48 10.42 14.43
CA ARG A 2 -5.04 10.25 14.16
C ARG A 2 -4.78 8.77 14.00
N ILE A 3 -4.58 8.31 12.77
CA ILE A 3 -4.09 6.95 12.50
C ILE A 3 -2.59 6.99 12.81
N VAL A 4 -2.22 6.60 14.04
CA VAL A 4 -0.83 6.42 14.46
C VAL A 4 -0.47 4.97 14.23
N SER A 5 -0.10 4.65 13.01
CA SER A 5 0.51 3.37 12.70
C SER A 5 1.98 3.65 12.40
N ASN A 6 2.87 3.41 13.38
CA ASN A 6 4.33 3.47 13.21
C ASN A 6 4.87 2.30 12.34
N ARG A 7 4.08 1.84 11.37
CA ARG A 7 4.52 0.81 10.42
C ARG A 7 5.47 1.46 9.44
N ARG A 8 6.60 0.80 9.21
CA ARG A 8 7.57 1.24 8.21
C ARG A 8 6.96 1.08 6.83
N CYS A 9 7.03 2.16 6.05
CA CYS A 9 6.52 2.23 4.68
C CYS A 9 7.65 2.04 3.68
N TYR A 10 7.34 1.43 2.54
CA TYR A 10 8.32 1.14 1.49
C TYR A 10 7.75 1.44 0.10
N ASN A 11 8.63 1.81 -0.82
CA ASN A 11 8.30 1.97 -2.23
C ASN A 11 8.32 0.62 -2.98
N SER A 12 8.08 0.62 -4.29
CA SER A 12 8.09 -0.57 -5.14
C SER A 12 9.44 -1.31 -5.16
N TYR A 13 10.53 -0.62 -4.85
CA TYR A 13 11.89 -1.17 -4.75
C TYR A 13 12.24 -1.65 -3.33
N HIS A 14 11.27 -1.75 -2.42
CA HIS A 14 11.46 -2.17 -1.03
C HIS A 14 12.40 -1.24 -0.23
N VAL A 15 12.58 0.00 -0.70
CA VAL A 15 13.36 1.01 0.01
C VAL A 15 12.44 1.68 1.04
N PRO A 16 12.81 1.69 2.34
CA PRO A 16 12.02 2.36 3.35
C PRO A 16 12.09 3.87 3.17
N PHE A 17 10.98 4.57 3.37
CA PHE A 17 10.99 6.02 3.43
C PHE A 17 10.43 6.52 4.77
N GLU A 18 11.15 7.47 5.36
CA GLU A 18 10.85 8.01 6.69
C GLU A 18 9.95 9.26 6.62
N THR A 19 9.78 9.82 5.42
CA THR A 19 8.95 11.01 5.20
C THR A 19 8.04 10.80 3.99
N LEU A 20 6.82 11.33 4.10
CA LEU A 20 5.84 11.32 3.00
C LEU A 20 6.13 12.39 1.93
N ALA A 21 7.14 13.24 2.16
CA ALA A 21 7.42 14.42 1.34
C ALA A 21 7.92 14.08 -0.08
N TYR A 22 8.55 12.91 -0.26
CA TYR A 22 9.19 12.53 -1.52
C TYR A 22 8.79 11.14 -2.02
N ALA A 23 7.95 10.43 -1.27
CA ALA A 23 7.50 9.11 -1.65
C ALA A 23 6.22 9.20 -2.49
N SER A 24 6.16 8.44 -3.59
CA SER A 24 4.92 8.17 -4.31
C SER A 24 3.90 7.63 -3.32
N TRP A 25 3.00 8.49 -2.85
CA TRP A 25 1.91 8.11 -1.95
C TRP A 25 0.73 7.66 -2.80
N PRO A 26 0.09 6.52 -2.48
CA PRO A 26 0.31 5.66 -1.30
C PRO A 26 1.56 4.74 -1.40
N PRO A 27 2.18 4.33 -0.26
CA PRO A 27 3.27 3.36 -0.24
C PRO A 27 2.89 2.07 -0.96
N THR A 28 3.86 1.45 -1.64
CA THR A 28 3.64 0.14 -2.25
C THR A 28 3.60 -0.97 -1.20
N TYR A 29 4.38 -0.85 -0.12
CA TYR A 29 4.36 -1.83 0.98
C TYR A 29 4.37 -1.17 2.35
N VAL A 30 3.83 -1.89 3.33
CA VAL A 30 3.93 -1.56 4.76
C VAL A 30 4.35 -2.80 5.55
N THR A 31 4.99 -2.60 6.69
CA THR A 31 5.33 -3.72 7.58
C THR A 31 4.07 -4.38 8.13
N CYS A 32 4.02 -5.70 8.04
CA CYS A 32 3.01 -6.54 8.66
C CYS A 32 3.47 -6.96 10.06
N ASP A 33 2.54 -7.15 10.99
CA ASP A 33 2.84 -7.59 12.36
C ASP A 33 3.45 -9.01 12.40
N CYS A 34 3.33 -9.81 11.33
CA CYS A 34 4.00 -11.11 11.20
C CYS A 34 5.46 -11.02 10.74
N GLY A 35 6.01 -9.81 10.56
CA GLY A 35 7.38 -9.57 10.10
C GLY A 35 7.55 -9.50 8.57
N ASN A 36 6.53 -9.90 7.81
CA ASN A 36 6.52 -9.78 6.34
C ASN A 36 6.02 -8.41 5.86
N LEU A 37 5.99 -8.21 4.54
CA LEU A 37 5.45 -7.00 3.93
C LEU A 37 4.00 -7.21 3.49
N ALA A 38 3.14 -6.25 3.82
CA ALA A 38 1.82 -6.14 3.26
C ALA A 38 1.86 -5.24 2.02
N LYS A 39 1.32 -5.74 0.91
CA LYS A 39 1.34 -5.05 -0.39
C LYS A 39 0.07 -4.23 -0.59
N HIS A 40 0.24 -3.06 -1.17
CA HIS A 40 -0.83 -2.16 -1.55
C HIS A 40 -1.77 -2.81 -2.57
N ILE A 41 -3.07 -2.71 -2.32
CA ILE A 41 -4.10 -3.19 -3.24
C ILE A 41 -4.44 -2.06 -4.20
N VAL A 42 -4.05 -2.22 -5.46
CA VAL A 42 -4.54 -1.37 -6.55
C VAL A 42 -5.74 -2.05 -7.19
N ARG A 43 -6.88 -1.35 -7.26
CA ARG A 43 -8.05 -1.87 -7.98
C ARG A 43 -7.95 -1.45 -9.43
N PHE A 44 -7.94 -2.44 -10.32
CA PHE A 44 -8.06 -2.22 -11.76
C PHE A 44 -9.53 -2.30 -12.15
N ARG A 45 -10.00 -1.31 -12.89
CA ARG A 45 -11.30 -1.34 -13.56
C ARG A 45 -11.17 -0.79 -14.97
N LEU A 46 -11.86 -1.40 -15.92
CA LEU A 46 -12.07 -0.82 -17.25
C LEU A 46 -13.25 0.15 -17.19
N LEU A 47 -13.05 1.37 -17.68
CA LEU A 47 -14.14 2.34 -17.89
C LEU A 47 -15.02 1.90 -19.06
N GLU A 48 -16.24 2.42 -19.13
CA GLU A 48 -17.06 2.30 -20.33
C GLU A 48 -16.30 2.95 -21.50
N GLY A 49 -15.83 2.12 -22.44
CA GLY A 49 -14.89 2.52 -23.50
C GLY A 49 -13.54 1.78 -23.47
N GLY A 50 -13.30 0.90 -22.50
CA GLY A 50 -12.12 0.02 -22.47
C GLY A 50 -10.83 0.69 -21.98
N ALA A 51 -10.89 1.95 -21.54
CA ALA A 51 -9.73 2.62 -20.95
C ALA A 51 -9.41 2.02 -19.56
N PRO A 52 -8.13 1.71 -19.27
CA PRO A 52 -7.72 1.22 -17.97
C PRO A 52 -7.81 2.33 -16.92
N HIS A 53 -8.46 2.05 -15.79
CA HIS A 53 -8.52 2.95 -14.64
C HIS A 53 -8.01 2.22 -13.40
N PHE A 54 -6.95 2.77 -12.82
CA PHE A 54 -6.38 2.30 -11.57
C PHE A 54 -6.91 3.19 -10.47
N GLN A 55 -7.66 2.58 -9.54
CA GLN A 55 -8.08 3.26 -8.33
C GLN A 55 -7.17 2.79 -7.20
N ASP A 56 -6.31 3.70 -6.75
CA ASP A 56 -5.50 3.49 -5.56
C ASP A 56 -6.45 3.34 -4.37
N THR A 57 -6.45 2.16 -3.74
CA THR A 57 -7.10 2.01 -2.45
C THR A 57 -6.15 2.56 -1.37
N PHE A 58 -6.60 2.66 -0.13
CA PHE A 58 -5.68 2.82 1.01
C PHE A 58 -5.67 1.52 1.81
N ILE A 59 -5.52 0.38 1.11
CA ILE A 59 -5.56 -0.93 1.74
C ILE A 59 -4.28 -1.68 1.38
N TRP A 60 -3.63 -2.23 2.39
CA TRP A 60 -2.49 -3.14 2.24
C TRP A 60 -2.87 -4.51 2.76
N LYS A 61 -2.52 -5.57 2.05
CA LYS A 61 -2.75 -6.95 2.49
C LYS A 61 -1.44 -7.73 2.53
N CYS A 62 -1.21 -8.43 3.64
CA CYS A 62 -0.13 -9.40 3.73
C CYS A 62 -0.56 -10.71 3.07
N GLU A 63 0.25 -11.22 2.15
CA GLU A 63 -0.02 -12.49 1.46
C GLU A 63 0.22 -13.70 2.37
N GLU A 64 1.09 -13.56 3.38
CA GLU A 64 1.46 -14.64 4.30
C GLU A 64 0.42 -14.90 5.40
N CYS A 65 0.03 -13.86 6.15
CA CYS A 65 -0.92 -14.02 7.27
C CYS A 65 -2.34 -13.52 6.95
N GLY A 66 -2.55 -12.93 5.77
CA GLY A 66 -3.85 -12.41 5.34
C GLY A 66 -4.28 -11.10 6.03
N ALA A 67 -3.46 -10.53 6.92
CA ALA A 67 -3.76 -9.28 7.61
C ALA A 67 -3.93 -8.10 6.64
N CYS A 68 -4.92 -7.25 6.91
CA CYS A 68 -5.22 -6.06 6.11
C CYS A 68 -5.03 -4.79 6.94
N TYR A 69 -4.45 -3.76 6.33
CA TYR A 69 -4.12 -2.48 6.96
C TYR A 69 -4.70 -1.33 6.13
N ARG A 70 -5.10 -0.23 6.80
CA ARG A 70 -5.63 1.00 6.18
C ARG A 70 -4.99 2.25 6.76
#